data_AF-A0A5N7ZDK4-F1
#
_entry.id   AF-A0A5N7ZDK4-F1
#
_cell.length_a   1.000
_cell.length_b   1.000
_cell.length_c   1.000
_cell.angle_alpha   90.00
_cell.angle_beta   90.00
_cell.angle_gamma   90.00
#
_symmetry.space_group_name_H-M   'P 1'
#
loop_
_entity.id
_entity.type
_entity.pdbx_description
1 polymer ?
#
loop_
_entity_poly.entity_id
_entity_poly.type
_entity_poly.pdbx_seq_one_letter_code
_entity_poly.pdbx_strand_id
1 'polypeptide(L)'
;MNENYSYSDKNLSYRQRGSCVSLLLSNMKKYGFLFFIFMITGLWNVMFADGSRDFYPSGATGNRAFLYSNQYESGGTTLRSWPFKTLGTHYVYAKVGETSAGASSAQGLGNGRIRLTAPDGTVYLSANNAIGRIASRAEELAGPLYSGQATGANRYQPFNTVVTSGNEGIWKVEFLPSGSDVSSSSPSVTDIAADANWTQGTNTELIAAWDVSVRNSTNSAWVNGRVYTNILNLHISGSSFLANKAFYGNMYVLTRDGIAYRVTNNGSNGVGFTFFVNNKGFLTASGNPSYKSLNISDPTDAQFRIHDPRSADSGSNVTHKIFYSKPALDLPTSASMSGGTTTWLKNSVLTPTASNITYTGVEGTPDLSGNKGAYIGFDSNLAGTYKIEILGGFPTRTITGNCIVGTNTVFWDGRDGNGNILPAGTNIGEIRVQLFGAEVHFPFIDMEINPGGIIIEQLDSSYNLFTPNRDLVYWDDSDVTGGMATHKSNPTASGSNGISSNTNGHKWGLYTSGSSGSGNSGTGSSSFGNEKSMDTWSFVPGAVVVKNLDLVVAAADLETPAAGLGPRLSAPDRRGRTHHRSPGLAGMGCQCLDQWRYQQPDTGCRL
;
A
#
# COMPACT_ATOMS: atom_id res chain seq x y z
N MET A 1 67.48 -23.21 58.85
CA MET A 1 68.61 -22.31 59.18
C MET A 1 68.08 -20.89 59.13
N ASN A 2 68.18 -20.19 60.26
CA ASN A 2 67.87 -18.77 60.41
C ASN A 2 68.85 -17.92 59.59
N GLU A 3 68.41 -16.76 59.11
CA GLU A 3 69.16 -15.52 59.32
C GLU A 3 68.26 -14.28 59.12
N ASN A 4 68.47 -13.31 60.01
CA ASN A 4 67.73 -12.06 60.24
C ASN A 4 68.34 -10.87 59.47
N TYR A 5 67.71 -9.70 59.65
CA TYR A 5 68.15 -8.31 59.40
C TYR A 5 67.62 -7.67 58.10
N SER A 6 67.13 -6.43 58.06
CA SER A 6 66.93 -5.36 59.05
C SER A 6 66.07 -4.26 58.41
N TYR A 7 65.12 -3.70 59.14
CA TYR A 7 64.33 -2.51 58.79
C TYR A 7 65.10 -1.24 59.18
N SER A 8 65.14 -0.21 58.33
CA SER A 8 65.48 1.17 58.73
C SER A 8 64.78 2.18 57.83
N ASP A 9 63.77 2.82 58.42
CA ASP A 9 62.98 3.91 57.87
C ASP A 9 63.80 5.16 57.53
N LYS A 10 63.50 5.78 56.38
CA LYS A 10 63.50 7.25 56.25
C LYS A 10 62.19 7.70 55.59
N ASN A 11 61.30 8.08 56.50
CA ASN A 11 60.03 8.78 56.32
C ASN A 11 60.13 9.93 55.30
N LEU A 12 59.42 9.82 54.19
CA LEU A 12 58.82 11.01 53.57
C LEU A 12 57.40 11.13 54.10
N SER A 13 57.03 12.35 54.49
CA SER A 13 55.75 12.67 55.11
C SER A 13 54.57 12.04 54.36
N TYR A 14 53.75 11.32 55.11
CA TYR A 14 52.61 10.51 54.68
C TYR A 14 51.59 11.24 53.78
N ARG A 15 51.54 12.58 53.81
CA ARG A 15 50.60 13.38 52.98
C ARG A 15 51.08 13.73 51.56
N GLN A 16 52.38 13.74 51.27
CA GLN A 16 52.88 14.25 49.96
C GLN A 16 53.31 13.16 48.97
N ARG A 17 53.78 11.99 49.42
CA ARG A 17 54.10 10.86 48.50
C ARG A 17 52.87 10.15 47.94
N GLY A 18 51.78 10.08 48.72
CA GLY A 18 50.52 9.47 48.25
C GLY A 18 49.80 10.31 47.20
N SER A 19 49.96 11.64 47.23
CA SER A 19 49.19 12.55 46.38
C SER A 19 49.77 12.74 44.97
N CYS A 20 51.10 12.75 44.79
CA CYS A 20 51.70 12.95 43.45
C CYS A 20 51.68 11.68 42.56
N VAL A 21 51.89 10.49 43.12
CA VAL A 21 51.87 9.23 42.34
C VAL A 21 50.43 8.82 41.99
N SER A 22 49.47 9.09 42.89
CA SER A 22 48.03 8.93 42.64
C SER A 22 47.53 9.86 41.53
N LEU A 23 47.95 11.13 41.50
CA LEU A 23 47.52 12.10 40.50
C LEU A 23 48.04 11.77 39.09
N LEU A 24 49.30 11.36 38.97
CA LEU A 24 49.93 10.99 37.69
C LEU A 24 49.32 9.71 37.09
N LEU A 25 49.06 8.68 37.91
CA LEU A 25 48.41 7.44 37.46
C LEU A 25 46.92 7.62 37.16
N SER A 26 46.22 8.50 37.88
CA SER A 26 44.83 8.89 37.61
C SER A 26 44.69 9.60 36.26
N ASN A 27 45.60 10.54 35.97
CA ASN A 27 45.51 11.34 34.75
C ASN A 27 45.90 10.53 33.50
N MET A 28 46.90 9.65 33.56
CA MET A 28 47.23 8.75 32.43
C MET A 28 46.11 7.74 32.12
N LYS A 29 45.38 7.24 33.12
CA LYS A 29 44.21 6.38 32.90
C LYS A 29 43.03 7.14 32.29
N LYS A 30 42.80 8.40 32.67
CA LYS A 30 41.75 9.25 32.10
C LYS A 30 42.04 9.63 30.64
N TYR A 31 43.27 10.01 30.31
CA TYR A 31 43.64 10.35 28.93
C TYR A 31 43.73 9.11 28.02
N GLY A 32 44.16 7.95 28.54
CA GLY A 32 44.10 6.69 27.81
C GLY A 32 42.66 6.20 27.54
N PHE A 33 41.76 6.38 28.50
CA PHE A 33 40.35 6.02 28.34
C PHE A 33 39.59 6.97 27.40
N LEU A 34 39.87 8.28 27.47
CA LEU A 34 39.30 9.27 26.54
C LEU A 34 39.82 9.09 25.11
N PHE A 35 41.10 8.79 24.90
CA PHE A 35 41.65 8.50 23.57
C PHE A 35 41.12 7.18 22.98
N PHE A 36 40.85 6.17 23.83
CA PHE A 36 40.24 4.90 23.40
C PHE A 36 38.75 5.04 23.04
N ILE A 37 37.99 5.90 23.76
CA ILE A 37 36.61 6.24 23.39
C ILE A 37 36.59 7.05 22.09
N PHE A 38 37.50 8.02 21.92
CA PHE A 38 37.55 8.88 20.73
C PHE A 38 38.05 8.16 19.46
N MET A 39 38.75 7.01 19.58
CA MET A 39 39.25 6.20 18.44
C MET A 39 38.25 5.16 17.89
N ILE A 40 37.32 4.59 18.67
CA ILE A 40 36.40 3.52 18.16
C ILE A 40 34.97 4.03 17.91
N THR A 41 34.57 5.14 18.52
CA THR A 41 33.50 5.96 17.92
C THR A 41 33.96 6.63 16.62
N GLY A 42 35.22 6.44 16.22
CA GLY A 42 35.75 6.75 14.91
C GLY A 42 35.15 5.86 13.82
N LEU A 43 34.23 6.44 13.04
CA LEU A 43 34.09 6.21 11.60
C LEU A 43 33.49 4.88 11.13
N TRP A 44 32.54 4.30 11.86
CA TRP A 44 31.57 3.41 11.23
C TRP A 44 30.54 4.26 10.50
N ASN A 45 30.92 4.77 9.33
CA ASN A 45 29.92 5.03 8.30
C ASN A 45 29.33 3.66 7.98
N VAL A 46 28.21 3.33 8.61
CA VAL A 46 27.40 2.18 8.22
C VAL A 46 26.98 2.52 6.79
N MET A 47 27.61 1.83 5.85
CA MET A 47 27.50 2.16 4.44
C MET A 47 26.23 1.49 3.94
N PHE A 48 25.18 2.30 3.85
CA PHE A 48 23.82 1.85 3.59
C PHE A 48 23.61 1.55 2.10
N ALA A 49 22.78 0.55 1.86
CA ALA A 49 22.54 -0.15 0.62
C ALA A 49 21.15 -0.77 0.82
N ASP A 50 20.22 -0.58 -0.13
CA ASP A 50 18.80 -0.90 0.04
C ASP A 50 18.52 -2.31 -0.51
N GLY A 51 18.01 -3.22 0.33
CA GLY A 51 17.63 -4.56 -0.10
C GLY A 51 17.41 -5.55 1.04
N SER A 52 17.80 -6.82 0.80
CA SER A 52 17.58 -7.94 1.74
C SER A 52 18.13 -7.70 3.15
N ARG A 53 19.23 -6.95 3.29
CA ARG A 53 19.79 -6.60 4.60
C ARG A 53 18.82 -5.80 5.46
N ASP A 54 17.96 -4.97 4.86
CA ASP A 54 17.00 -4.15 5.60
C ASP A 54 15.83 -4.98 6.15
N PHE A 55 15.49 -6.09 5.49
CA PHE A 55 14.56 -7.09 6.04
C PHE A 55 15.24 -7.98 7.08
N TYR A 56 16.53 -8.24 6.91
CA TYR A 56 17.29 -9.14 7.75
C TYR A 56 18.51 -8.43 8.36
N PRO A 57 18.33 -7.44 9.26
CA PRO A 57 19.45 -6.91 10.03
C PRO A 57 20.00 -7.97 11.01
N SER A 58 21.13 -7.67 11.65
CA SER A 58 21.65 -8.54 12.72
C SER A 58 20.64 -8.64 13.87
N GLY A 59 20.31 -9.87 14.30
CA GLY A 59 19.32 -10.12 15.35
C GLY A 59 17.86 -10.02 14.88
N ALA A 60 17.61 -9.99 13.56
CA ALA A 60 16.26 -10.08 13.01
C ALA A 60 15.56 -11.36 13.48
N THR A 61 14.29 -11.23 13.87
CA THR A 61 13.45 -12.34 14.33
C THR A 61 12.74 -13.03 13.18
N GLY A 62 12.29 -14.27 13.41
CA GLY A 62 11.48 -15.01 12.45
C GLY A 62 12.32 -15.79 11.44
N ASN A 63 11.79 -15.95 10.23
CA ASN A 63 12.41 -16.67 9.13
C ASN A 63 12.73 -15.78 7.94
N ARG A 64 13.70 -16.23 7.14
CA ARG A 64 14.02 -15.62 5.85
C ARG A 64 12.96 -15.97 4.81
N ALA A 65 12.35 -14.95 4.25
CA ALA A 65 11.62 -15.01 2.99
C ALA A 65 12.57 -14.65 1.83
N PHE A 66 12.67 -15.55 0.86
CA PHE A 66 13.53 -15.42 -0.32
C PHE A 66 12.79 -14.62 -1.40
N LEU A 67 13.52 -13.77 -2.13
CA LEU A 67 12.94 -13.08 -3.28
C LEU A 67 12.68 -14.08 -4.40
N TYR A 68 11.43 -14.17 -4.85
CA TYR A 68 11.04 -15.00 -5.98
C TYR A 68 11.17 -14.21 -7.29
N SER A 69 12.03 -14.70 -8.18
CA SER A 69 12.36 -14.08 -9.46
C SER A 69 11.96 -15.00 -10.62
N ASN A 70 10.92 -14.59 -11.36
CA ASN A 70 10.33 -15.36 -12.45
C ASN A 70 9.45 -14.43 -13.33
N GLN A 71 9.11 -14.84 -14.54
CA GLN A 71 8.33 -14.06 -15.50
C GLN A 71 7.32 -14.86 -16.34
N TYR A 72 7.02 -16.12 -16.00
CA TYR A 72 5.92 -16.82 -16.71
C TYR A 72 4.56 -16.22 -16.32
N GLU A 73 3.66 -16.02 -17.28
CA GLU A 73 2.36 -15.37 -17.01
C GLU A 73 1.16 -16.30 -17.21
N SER A 74 1.36 -17.49 -17.76
CA SER A 74 0.28 -18.45 -18.01
C SER A 74 0.74 -19.90 -17.88
N GLY A 75 -0.22 -20.80 -17.66
CA GLY A 75 -0.01 -22.25 -17.70
C GLY A 75 0.77 -22.86 -16.53
N GLY A 76 1.16 -22.07 -15.51
CA GLY A 76 1.92 -22.56 -14.35
C GLY A 76 1.11 -22.60 -13.05
N THR A 77 1.62 -23.36 -12.09
CA THR A 77 0.89 -23.75 -10.87
C THR A 77 0.92 -22.72 -9.74
N THR A 78 1.75 -21.68 -9.86
CA THR A 78 2.03 -20.73 -8.77
C THR A 78 1.49 -19.31 -9.04
N LEU A 79 0.56 -19.17 -9.99
CA LEU A 79 -0.07 -17.86 -10.29
C LEU A 79 -0.98 -17.37 -9.15
N ARG A 80 -1.51 -18.28 -8.35
CA ARG A 80 -2.32 -17.96 -7.16
C ARG A 80 -1.48 -17.34 -6.04
N SER A 81 -0.22 -17.74 -5.92
CA SER A 81 0.73 -17.24 -4.93
C SER A 81 1.46 -15.99 -5.41
N TRP A 82 1.78 -15.95 -6.71
CA TRP A 82 2.49 -14.83 -7.34
C TRP A 82 1.83 -14.42 -8.66
N PRO A 83 0.69 -13.70 -8.62
CA PRO A 83 -0.01 -13.28 -9.83
C PRO A 83 0.74 -12.20 -10.62
N PHE A 84 1.58 -11.41 -9.96
CA PHE A 84 2.35 -10.32 -10.56
C PHE A 84 3.85 -10.63 -10.58
N LYS A 85 4.24 -11.63 -11.38
CA LYS A 85 5.64 -12.07 -11.44
C LYS A 85 6.55 -10.98 -12.01
N THR A 86 7.75 -10.90 -11.44
CA THR A 86 8.84 -10.01 -11.86
C THR A 86 10.17 -10.72 -11.70
N LEU A 87 11.19 -10.26 -12.43
CA LEU A 87 12.56 -10.75 -12.29
C LEU A 87 13.25 -10.09 -11.09
N GLY A 88 12.62 -10.14 -9.91
CA GLY A 88 13.09 -9.42 -8.73
C GLY A 88 13.26 -7.92 -8.99
N THR A 89 12.33 -7.31 -9.75
CA THR A 89 12.50 -5.96 -10.30
C THR A 89 12.48 -4.90 -9.20
N HIS A 90 13.46 -4.01 -9.26
CA HIS A 90 13.61 -2.83 -8.42
C HIS A 90 13.86 -1.60 -9.29
N TYR A 91 13.65 -0.43 -8.72
CA TYR A 91 13.87 0.85 -9.37
C TYR A 91 14.74 1.73 -8.49
N VAL A 92 15.61 2.52 -9.11
CA VAL A 92 16.53 3.38 -8.39
C VAL A 92 16.70 4.73 -9.08
N TYR A 93 16.52 5.83 -8.36
CA TYR A 93 16.79 7.17 -8.88
C TYR A 93 18.28 7.52 -8.74
N ALA A 94 18.93 7.88 -9.85
CA ALA A 94 20.34 8.24 -9.87
C ALA A 94 20.60 9.47 -10.77
N LYS A 95 21.49 10.35 -10.29
CA LYS A 95 21.86 11.63 -10.91
C LYS A 95 23.10 11.48 -11.78
N VAL A 96 23.31 12.41 -12.72
CA VAL A 96 24.53 12.40 -13.54
C VAL A 96 25.79 12.40 -12.66
N GLY A 97 26.74 11.53 -12.99
CA GLY A 97 28.00 11.35 -12.26
C GLY A 97 27.92 10.42 -11.05
N GLU A 98 26.72 10.06 -10.59
CA GLU A 98 26.56 8.99 -9.60
C GLU A 98 26.78 7.61 -10.22
N THR A 99 26.87 6.57 -9.40
CA THR A 99 26.97 5.17 -9.86
C THR A 99 25.74 4.39 -9.44
N SER A 100 25.03 3.79 -10.40
CA SER A 100 23.97 2.82 -10.14
C SER A 100 24.58 1.42 -10.00
N ALA A 101 24.23 0.70 -8.94
CA ALA A 101 24.83 -0.58 -8.58
C ALA A 101 23.77 -1.61 -8.16
N GLY A 102 24.01 -2.87 -8.50
CA GLY A 102 23.19 -4.00 -8.07
C GLY A 102 24.05 -5.20 -7.66
N ALA A 103 23.51 -6.00 -6.75
CA ALA A 103 24.08 -7.27 -6.35
C ALA A 103 22.99 -8.29 -5.99
N SER A 104 23.28 -9.57 -6.21
CA SER A 104 22.41 -10.68 -5.90
C SER A 104 23.23 -11.90 -5.51
N SER A 105 22.72 -12.72 -4.60
CA SER A 105 23.33 -13.99 -4.26
C SER A 105 23.37 -14.97 -5.44
N ALA A 106 22.43 -14.86 -6.38
CA ALA A 106 22.36 -15.69 -7.59
C ALA A 106 23.41 -15.31 -8.66
N GLN A 107 24.00 -14.12 -8.58
CA GLN A 107 24.89 -13.59 -9.61
C GLN A 107 26.03 -14.57 -9.95
N GLY A 108 26.13 -14.96 -11.22
CA GLY A 108 27.14 -15.86 -11.75
C GLY A 108 27.00 -17.34 -11.33
N LEU A 109 25.85 -17.73 -10.77
CA LEU A 109 25.51 -19.12 -10.48
C LEU A 109 24.40 -19.57 -11.45
N GLY A 110 24.63 -20.64 -12.21
CA GLY A 110 23.69 -21.05 -13.26
C GLY A 110 23.36 -19.88 -14.20
N ASN A 111 22.07 -19.60 -14.34
CA ASN A 111 21.53 -18.50 -15.15
C ASN A 111 21.58 -17.13 -14.45
N GLY A 112 21.98 -17.07 -13.18
CA GLY A 112 21.83 -15.88 -12.36
C GLY A 112 22.67 -14.71 -12.85
N ARG A 113 22.01 -13.60 -13.15
CA ARG A 113 22.61 -12.36 -13.68
C ARG A 113 21.92 -11.14 -13.07
N ILE A 114 22.60 -10.01 -13.13
CA ILE A 114 22.01 -8.70 -12.86
C ILE A 114 21.85 -7.94 -14.17
N ARG A 115 20.68 -7.33 -14.36
CA ARG A 115 20.39 -6.44 -15.49
C ARG A 115 20.07 -5.05 -14.98
N LEU A 116 20.79 -4.05 -15.46
CA LEU A 116 20.49 -2.64 -15.24
C LEU A 116 19.94 -2.06 -16.54
N THR A 117 18.82 -1.35 -16.50
CA THR A 117 18.25 -0.63 -17.65
C THR A 117 18.21 0.85 -17.35
N ALA A 118 18.90 1.63 -18.16
CA ALA A 118 18.98 3.08 -18.07
C ALA A 118 17.67 3.76 -18.52
N PRO A 119 17.45 5.05 -18.18
CA PRO A 119 16.31 5.82 -18.66
C PRO A 119 16.19 5.89 -20.19
N ASP A 120 17.31 5.89 -20.92
CA ASP A 120 17.32 5.85 -22.39
C ASP A 120 16.97 4.46 -22.98
N GLY A 121 16.81 3.43 -22.14
CA GLY A 121 16.54 2.05 -22.53
C GLY A 121 17.79 1.18 -22.71
N THR A 122 19.00 1.73 -22.56
CA THR A 122 20.25 0.97 -22.63
C THR A 122 20.28 -0.10 -21.55
N VAL A 123 20.58 -1.33 -21.94
CA VAL A 123 20.66 -2.49 -21.04
C VAL A 123 22.11 -2.87 -20.78
N TYR A 124 22.48 -2.92 -19.50
CA TYR A 124 23.75 -3.45 -19.02
C TYR A 124 23.50 -4.80 -18.35
N LEU A 125 24.05 -5.86 -18.92
CA LEU A 125 23.95 -7.22 -18.38
C LEU A 125 25.29 -7.64 -17.77
N SER A 126 25.26 -8.10 -16.53
CA SER A 126 26.45 -8.65 -15.88
C SER A 126 27.01 -9.88 -16.61
N ALA A 127 28.32 -10.11 -16.51
CA ALA A 127 28.94 -11.34 -17.01
C ALA A 127 28.69 -12.53 -16.05
N ASN A 128 28.98 -13.75 -16.50
CA ASN A 128 28.92 -14.94 -15.64
C ASN A 128 30.13 -15.03 -14.70
N ASN A 129 30.21 -14.14 -13.72
CA ASN A 129 31.31 -14.09 -12.76
C ASN A 129 30.83 -13.62 -11.39
N ALA A 130 31.77 -13.41 -10.46
CA ALA A 130 31.46 -12.99 -9.09
C ALA A 130 31.20 -11.47 -8.94
N ILE A 131 31.32 -10.65 -10.00
CA ILE A 131 31.01 -9.22 -9.91
C ILE A 131 29.50 -9.07 -9.77
N GLY A 132 29.07 -8.44 -8.67
CA GLY A 132 27.68 -8.34 -8.24
C GLY A 132 27.21 -9.51 -7.38
N ARG A 133 28.08 -10.46 -7.00
CA ARG A 133 27.69 -11.57 -6.13
C ARG A 133 27.72 -11.16 -4.66
N ILE A 134 26.63 -11.43 -3.96
CA ILE A 134 26.60 -11.52 -2.49
C ILE A 134 26.83 -12.99 -2.14
N ALA A 135 28.02 -13.35 -1.69
CA ALA A 135 28.39 -14.76 -1.51
C ALA A 135 28.00 -15.32 -0.13
N SER A 136 27.72 -14.46 0.84
CA SER A 136 27.43 -14.89 2.21
C SER A 136 26.59 -13.89 2.99
N ARG A 137 26.08 -14.35 4.15
CA ARG A 137 25.42 -13.51 5.15
C ARG A 137 26.33 -12.38 5.67
N ALA A 138 27.63 -12.64 5.80
CA ALA A 138 28.58 -11.60 6.20
C ALA A 138 28.69 -10.49 5.13
N GLU A 139 28.63 -10.86 3.85
CA GLU A 139 28.59 -9.92 2.72
C GLU A 139 27.29 -9.15 2.61
N GLU A 140 26.16 -9.81 2.83
CA GLU A 140 24.85 -9.15 2.91
C GLU A 140 24.84 -8.05 3.98
N LEU A 141 25.40 -8.33 5.17
CA LEU A 141 25.46 -7.35 6.26
C LEU A 141 26.44 -6.20 5.99
N ALA A 142 27.61 -6.49 5.42
CA ALA A 142 28.65 -5.50 5.20
C ALA A 142 28.37 -4.55 4.01
N GLY A 143 27.61 -5.02 3.02
CA GLY A 143 27.23 -4.23 1.85
C GLY A 143 28.32 -4.08 0.78
N PRO A 144 28.13 -3.16 -0.18
CA PRO A 144 28.99 -3.04 -1.35
C PRO A 144 30.30 -2.29 -1.07
N LEU A 145 31.35 -2.68 -1.80
CA LEU A 145 32.65 -2.00 -1.86
C LEU A 145 32.59 -0.72 -2.71
N TYR A 146 33.31 0.33 -2.29
CA TYR A 146 33.61 1.47 -3.17
C TYR A 146 34.68 1.12 -4.20
N SER A 147 34.73 1.91 -5.29
CA SER A 147 35.83 1.82 -6.24
C SER A 147 37.14 2.21 -5.56
N GLY A 148 38.15 1.33 -5.62
CA GLY A 148 39.46 1.53 -4.99
C GLY A 148 39.52 1.19 -3.49
N GLN A 149 38.42 0.79 -2.87
CA GLN A 149 38.45 0.26 -1.51
C GLN A 149 39.09 -1.14 -1.54
N ALA A 150 40.07 -1.38 -0.66
CA ALA A 150 40.72 -2.69 -0.55
C ALA A 150 39.68 -3.77 -0.25
N THR A 151 39.85 -4.95 -0.86
CA THR A 151 39.07 -6.14 -0.51
C THR A 151 39.27 -6.48 0.96
N GLY A 152 38.17 -6.65 1.70
CA GLY A 152 38.21 -6.89 3.14
C GLY A 152 36.88 -6.59 3.83
N ALA A 153 36.80 -6.91 5.12
CA ALA A 153 35.61 -6.70 5.97
C ALA A 153 34.32 -7.34 5.42
N ASN A 154 34.45 -8.46 4.71
CA ASN A 154 33.35 -9.21 4.10
C ASN A 154 32.47 -8.35 3.18
N ARG A 155 33.00 -7.43 2.37
CA ARG A 155 32.17 -6.64 1.43
C ARG A 155 32.21 -7.22 0.02
N TYR A 156 31.11 -7.10 -0.73
CA TYR A 156 31.05 -7.56 -2.12
C TYR A 156 31.39 -6.47 -3.13
N GLN A 157 31.91 -6.87 -4.28
CA GLN A 157 32.07 -5.98 -5.44
C GLN A 157 30.74 -5.90 -6.20
N PRO A 158 30.05 -4.75 -6.29
CA PRO A 158 28.79 -4.66 -7.01
C PRO A 158 28.97 -4.65 -8.54
N PHE A 159 27.97 -5.14 -9.28
CA PHE A 159 27.84 -4.86 -10.71
C PHE A 159 27.25 -3.45 -10.86
N ASN A 160 27.93 -2.57 -11.58
CA ASN A 160 27.59 -1.16 -11.57
C ASN A 160 27.92 -0.44 -12.87
N THR A 161 27.30 0.72 -13.06
CA THR A 161 27.55 1.64 -14.17
C THR A 161 27.47 3.08 -13.70
N VAL A 162 28.29 3.95 -14.28
CA VAL A 162 28.26 5.39 -14.00
C VAL A 162 27.14 6.02 -14.80
N VAL A 163 26.35 6.88 -14.16
CA VAL A 163 25.26 7.60 -14.79
C VAL A 163 25.83 8.72 -15.68
N THR A 164 25.67 8.56 -16.98
CA THR A 164 26.14 9.54 -17.97
C THR A 164 25.11 10.65 -18.20
N SER A 165 25.54 11.72 -18.88
CA SER A 165 24.61 12.73 -19.41
C SER A 165 23.55 12.04 -20.28
N GLY A 166 22.28 12.43 -20.13
CA GLY A 166 21.13 11.80 -20.79
C GLY A 166 20.52 10.60 -20.05
N ASN A 167 21.19 10.09 -19.01
CA ASN A 167 20.75 8.91 -18.25
C ASN A 167 20.45 9.18 -16.76
N GLU A 168 20.37 10.45 -16.37
CA GLU A 168 19.78 10.80 -15.08
C GLU A 168 18.29 10.44 -15.07
N GLY A 169 17.85 9.76 -14.03
CA GLY A 169 16.48 9.31 -13.90
C GLY A 169 16.36 8.03 -13.12
N ILE A 170 15.28 7.29 -13.37
CA ILE A 170 14.96 6.03 -12.72
C ILE A 170 15.52 4.89 -13.56
N TRP A 171 16.47 4.18 -12.98
CA TRP A 171 17.03 2.96 -13.53
C TRP A 171 16.22 1.76 -13.05
N LYS A 172 15.96 0.81 -13.95
CA LYS A 172 15.37 -0.49 -13.59
C LYS A 172 16.49 -1.49 -13.30
N VAL A 173 16.36 -2.25 -12.22
CA VAL A 173 17.30 -3.29 -11.81
C VAL A 173 16.53 -4.61 -11.71
N GLU A 174 17.03 -5.64 -12.39
CA GLU A 174 16.44 -6.98 -12.39
C GLU A 174 17.48 -7.99 -11.92
N PHE A 175 17.05 -8.92 -11.07
CA PHE A 175 17.86 -10.00 -10.53
C PHE A 175 17.38 -11.32 -11.14
N LEU A 176 18.06 -11.77 -12.19
CA LEU A 176 17.74 -13.03 -12.85
C LEU A 176 18.07 -14.20 -11.91
N PRO A 177 17.19 -15.21 -11.84
CA PRO A 177 17.38 -16.34 -10.95
C PRO A 177 18.51 -17.25 -11.43
N SER A 178 19.03 -18.07 -10.51
CA SER A 178 20.03 -19.09 -10.86
C SER A 178 19.45 -20.22 -11.74
N GLY A 179 18.15 -20.48 -11.59
CA GLY A 179 17.38 -21.46 -12.38
C GLY A 179 16.71 -20.85 -13.61
N SER A 180 15.55 -21.38 -14.01
CA SER A 180 14.80 -20.85 -15.16
C SER A 180 13.86 -19.74 -14.71
N ASP A 181 13.98 -18.58 -15.35
CA ASP A 181 13.09 -17.45 -15.10
C ASP A 181 11.67 -17.64 -15.66
N VAL A 182 11.40 -18.72 -16.38
CA VAL A 182 10.07 -19.09 -16.90
C VAL A 182 9.59 -20.45 -16.36
N SER A 183 10.21 -20.95 -15.29
CA SER A 183 9.81 -22.19 -14.63
C SER A 183 8.38 -22.11 -14.11
N SER A 184 7.51 -23.02 -14.54
CA SER A 184 6.12 -23.15 -14.09
C SER A 184 5.94 -23.96 -12.80
N SER A 185 7.05 -24.51 -12.28
CA SER A 185 7.10 -25.28 -11.04
C SER A 185 7.27 -24.39 -9.82
N SER A 186 6.78 -24.85 -8.66
CA SER A 186 7.05 -24.18 -7.39
C SER A 186 8.46 -24.55 -6.90
N PRO A 187 9.35 -23.57 -6.66
CA PRO A 187 10.68 -23.88 -6.14
C PRO A 187 10.61 -24.35 -4.70
N SER A 188 11.46 -25.32 -4.32
CA SER A 188 11.62 -25.68 -2.91
C SER A 188 12.31 -24.55 -2.13
N VAL A 189 11.76 -24.18 -0.99
CA VAL A 189 12.33 -23.17 -0.08
C VAL A 189 12.93 -23.83 1.17
N THR A 190 14.05 -23.31 1.66
CA THR A 190 14.71 -23.81 2.87
C THR A 190 14.17 -23.10 4.12
N ASP A 191 14.11 -23.82 5.24
CA ASP A 191 13.74 -23.26 6.54
C ASP A 191 14.99 -22.66 7.22
N ILE A 192 15.18 -21.34 7.09
CA ILE A 192 16.35 -20.62 7.60
C ILE A 192 15.89 -19.40 8.40
N ALA A 193 16.30 -19.32 9.66
CA ALA A 193 16.02 -18.17 10.52
C ALA A 193 16.48 -16.86 9.87
N ALA A 194 15.76 -15.77 10.13
CA ALA A 194 15.94 -14.48 9.45
C ALA A 194 17.40 -13.98 9.47
N ASP A 195 18.08 -14.10 10.61
CA ASP A 195 19.44 -13.64 10.81
C ASP A 195 20.54 -14.70 10.57
N ALA A 196 20.16 -15.95 10.28
CA ALA A 196 21.08 -17.06 10.12
C ALA A 196 21.88 -17.00 8.80
N ASN A 197 22.95 -17.80 8.76
CA ASN A 197 23.69 -18.04 7.52
C ASN A 197 22.82 -18.77 6.50
N TRP A 198 22.93 -18.35 5.24
CA TRP A 198 22.20 -18.92 4.11
C TRP A 198 23.17 -19.35 3.00
N THR A 199 22.68 -20.19 2.10
CA THR A 199 23.37 -20.60 0.88
C THR A 199 22.49 -20.33 -0.33
N GLN A 200 23.07 -19.88 -1.43
CA GLN A 200 22.35 -19.74 -2.70
C GLN A 200 22.37 -21.06 -3.48
N GLY A 201 21.20 -21.59 -3.83
CA GLY A 201 21.08 -22.71 -4.76
C GLY A 201 21.52 -22.32 -6.17
N THR A 202 22.05 -23.27 -6.94
CA THR A 202 22.58 -23.03 -8.30
C THR A 202 21.57 -23.26 -9.43
N ASN A 203 20.36 -23.72 -9.09
CA ASN A 203 19.27 -23.96 -10.04
C ASN A 203 17.91 -23.74 -9.33
N THR A 204 17.58 -22.47 -9.08
CA THR A 204 16.34 -22.07 -8.42
C THR A 204 15.93 -20.65 -8.80
N GLU A 205 14.63 -20.40 -8.76
CA GLU A 205 13.95 -19.11 -8.91
C GLU A 205 14.04 -18.22 -7.64
N LEU A 206 14.61 -18.76 -6.56
CA LEU A 206 14.73 -18.06 -5.27
C LEU A 206 16.10 -17.39 -5.11
N ILE A 207 16.08 -16.15 -4.61
CA ILE A 207 17.25 -15.33 -4.33
C ILE A 207 17.34 -15.08 -2.83
N ALA A 208 18.44 -15.55 -2.23
CA ALA A 208 18.66 -15.46 -0.79
C ALA A 208 19.00 -14.05 -0.31
N ALA A 209 19.79 -13.31 -1.08
CA ALA A 209 20.15 -11.92 -0.81
C ALA A 209 20.19 -11.10 -2.09
N TRP A 210 19.76 -9.86 -2.00
CA TRP A 210 19.76 -8.87 -3.08
C TRP A 210 20.01 -7.48 -2.50
N ASP A 211 20.56 -6.61 -3.36
CA ASP A 211 20.90 -5.25 -3.01
C ASP A 211 20.87 -4.35 -4.25
N VAL A 212 20.30 -3.16 -4.11
CA VAL A 212 20.43 -2.07 -5.06
C VAL A 212 20.99 -0.86 -4.33
N SER A 213 21.93 -0.17 -4.97
CA SER A 213 22.67 0.90 -4.33
C SER A 213 22.99 2.03 -5.29
N VAL A 214 23.01 3.27 -4.78
CA VAL A 214 23.50 4.45 -5.51
C VAL A 214 24.72 5.00 -4.81
N ARG A 215 25.82 5.16 -5.53
CA ARG A 215 27.01 5.83 -4.99
C ARG A 215 27.04 7.27 -5.43
N ASN A 216 27.35 8.18 -4.51
CA ASN A 216 27.49 9.59 -4.84
C ASN A 216 28.62 9.84 -5.85
N SER A 217 28.56 10.99 -6.53
CA SER A 217 29.52 11.36 -7.58
C SER A 217 30.95 11.58 -7.08
N THR A 218 31.14 11.82 -5.78
CA THR A 218 32.46 11.93 -5.14
C THR A 218 33.05 10.58 -4.75
N ASN A 219 32.35 9.46 -5.02
CA ASN A 219 32.78 8.09 -4.69
C ASN A 219 33.14 7.91 -3.21
N SER A 220 32.41 8.59 -2.31
CA SER A 220 32.68 8.63 -0.87
C SER A 220 31.57 8.05 -0.01
N ALA A 221 30.34 7.98 -0.53
CA ALA A 221 29.17 7.50 0.19
C ALA A 221 28.19 6.75 -0.71
N TRP A 222 27.52 5.75 -0.15
CA TRP A 222 26.27 5.22 -0.70
C TRP A 222 25.09 6.07 -0.22
N VAL A 223 24.13 6.31 -1.11
CA VAL A 223 22.96 7.15 -0.90
C VAL A 223 21.75 6.27 -0.64
N ASN A 224 21.15 6.44 0.54
CA ASN A 224 20.02 5.63 0.98
C ASN A 224 18.67 6.21 0.48
N GLY A 225 17.65 5.37 0.41
CA GLY A 225 16.25 5.81 0.25
C GLY A 225 15.90 6.19 -1.19
N ARG A 226 16.74 5.80 -2.15
CA ARG A 226 16.48 6.03 -3.57
C ARG A 226 16.00 4.79 -4.30
N VAL A 227 16.02 3.64 -3.63
CA VAL A 227 15.56 2.37 -4.16
C VAL A 227 14.12 2.12 -3.72
N TYR A 228 13.28 1.80 -4.70
CA TYR A 228 11.93 1.32 -4.43
C TYR A 228 11.61 0.11 -5.29
N THR A 229 10.57 -0.61 -4.90
CA THR A 229 9.87 -1.58 -5.75
C THR A 229 8.37 -1.27 -5.73
N ASN A 230 7.68 -1.72 -6.76
CA ASN A 230 6.22 -1.69 -6.80
C ASN A 230 5.63 -2.96 -6.17
N ILE A 231 6.36 -4.09 -6.17
CA ILE A 231 5.85 -5.42 -5.83
C ILE A 231 6.96 -6.24 -5.18
N LEU A 232 6.61 -6.99 -4.16
CA LEU A 232 7.45 -8.04 -3.58
C LEU A 232 6.77 -9.39 -3.75
N ASN A 233 7.44 -10.29 -4.46
CA ASN A 233 7.11 -11.70 -4.53
C ASN A 233 8.11 -12.45 -3.65
N LEU A 234 7.63 -13.07 -2.58
CA LEU A 234 8.49 -13.72 -1.59
C LEU A 234 8.08 -15.18 -1.38
N HIS A 235 9.05 -16.01 -1.02
CA HIS A 235 8.85 -17.40 -0.64
C HIS A 235 9.50 -17.68 0.72
N ILE A 236 8.71 -18.09 1.71
CA ILE A 236 9.13 -18.47 3.06
C ILE A 236 8.75 -19.93 3.33
N SER A 237 9.48 -20.62 4.20
CA SER A 237 9.15 -22.02 4.51
C SER A 237 7.74 -22.16 5.13
N GLY A 238 6.94 -23.06 4.55
CA GLY A 238 5.65 -23.53 5.08
C GLY A 238 5.74 -24.80 5.92
N SER A 239 6.95 -25.23 6.32
CA SER A 239 7.13 -26.45 7.13
C SER A 239 6.58 -26.30 8.56
N SER A 240 6.55 -25.08 9.07
CA SER A 240 6.03 -24.72 10.39
C SER A 240 5.58 -23.27 10.37
N PHE A 241 4.51 -22.97 11.10
CA PHE A 241 3.87 -21.66 11.15
C PHE A 241 3.98 -21.06 12.55
N LEU A 242 5.17 -21.10 13.15
CA LEU A 242 5.42 -20.54 14.48
C LEU A 242 5.90 -19.08 14.36
N ALA A 243 5.78 -18.29 15.43
CA ALA A 243 6.24 -16.90 15.43
C ALA A 243 7.71 -16.76 15.00
N ASN A 244 8.60 -17.62 15.51
CA ASN A 244 10.01 -17.64 15.09
C ASN A 244 10.25 -18.21 13.68
N LYS A 245 9.20 -18.57 12.94
CA LYS A 245 9.20 -19.05 11.55
C LYS A 245 8.39 -18.16 10.60
N ALA A 246 7.97 -17.00 11.08
CA ALA A 246 7.19 -16.04 10.31
C ALA A 246 8.05 -14.88 9.79
N PHE A 247 7.50 -14.09 8.87
CA PHE A 247 8.15 -12.95 8.25
C PHE A 247 7.92 -11.65 9.04
N TYR A 248 9.01 -10.90 9.28
CA TYR A 248 9.01 -9.65 10.04
C TYR A 248 9.58 -8.45 9.26
N GLY A 249 9.47 -8.46 7.93
CA GLY A 249 10.03 -7.40 7.09
C GLY A 249 9.48 -6.02 7.39
N ASN A 250 10.38 -5.04 7.49
CA ASN A 250 10.09 -3.62 7.68
C ASN A 250 10.33 -2.85 6.38
N MET A 251 9.45 -1.92 6.05
CA MET A 251 9.53 -1.10 4.84
C MET A 251 8.87 0.25 5.02
N TYR A 252 9.06 1.12 4.04
CA TYR A 252 8.44 2.44 3.97
C TYR A 252 7.62 2.53 2.70
N VAL A 253 6.39 3.03 2.81
CA VAL A 253 5.50 3.19 1.67
C VAL A 253 5.26 4.66 1.44
N LEU A 254 5.56 5.13 0.24
CA LEU A 254 5.31 6.50 -0.18
C LEU A 254 4.13 6.50 -1.15
N THR A 255 3.09 7.26 -0.84
CA THR A 255 1.95 7.44 -1.73
C THR A 255 2.24 8.49 -2.78
N ARG A 256 1.52 8.45 -3.90
CA ARG A 256 1.57 9.49 -4.93
C ARG A 256 1.25 10.88 -4.38
N ASP A 257 0.47 10.99 -3.31
CA ASP A 257 0.14 12.26 -2.66
C ASP A 257 1.23 12.78 -1.71
N GLY A 258 2.38 12.09 -1.63
CA GLY A 258 3.53 12.50 -0.80
C GLY A 258 3.46 12.06 0.66
N ILE A 259 2.44 11.28 1.04
CA ILE A 259 2.32 10.74 2.41
C ILE A 259 3.16 9.47 2.52
N ALA A 260 3.92 9.36 3.62
CA ALA A 260 4.71 8.18 3.92
C ALA A 260 4.12 7.38 5.09
N TYR A 261 4.29 6.07 5.03
CA TYR A 261 3.95 5.14 6.09
C TYR A 261 5.17 4.27 6.41
N ARG A 262 5.37 3.97 7.70
CA ARG A 262 6.17 2.82 8.12
C ARG A 262 5.26 1.60 8.11
N VAL A 263 5.71 0.53 7.48
CA VAL A 263 4.95 -0.72 7.36
C VAL A 263 5.81 -1.87 7.88
N THR A 264 5.25 -2.62 8.82
CA THR A 264 5.92 -3.76 9.45
C THR A 264 5.04 -4.99 9.34
N ASN A 265 5.54 -6.02 8.66
CA ASN A 265 4.98 -7.35 8.80
C ASN A 265 5.29 -7.83 10.23
N ASN A 266 4.28 -8.24 10.99
CA ASN A 266 4.46 -8.62 12.38
C ASN A 266 4.28 -10.13 12.57
N GLY A 267 5.03 -10.91 11.79
CA GLY A 267 5.00 -12.36 11.86
C GLY A 267 3.88 -12.99 11.04
N SER A 268 3.77 -12.61 9.77
CA SER A 268 2.93 -13.26 8.76
C SER A 268 3.66 -14.41 8.07
N ASN A 269 2.94 -15.37 7.48
CA ASN A 269 3.55 -16.42 6.66
C ASN A 269 2.57 -16.81 5.55
N GLY A 270 3.01 -16.70 4.31
CA GLY A 270 2.21 -17.04 3.13
C GLY A 270 2.74 -18.22 2.33
N VAL A 271 3.79 -18.91 2.78
CA VAL A 271 4.57 -19.85 1.96
C VAL A 271 5.07 -19.18 0.68
N GLY A 272 4.28 -19.11 -0.40
CA GLY A 272 4.50 -18.18 -1.51
C GLY A 272 3.48 -17.06 -1.48
N PHE A 273 3.93 -15.81 -1.43
CA PHE A 273 3.00 -14.67 -1.35
C PHE A 273 3.48 -13.45 -2.14
N THR A 274 2.51 -12.63 -2.52
CA THR A 274 2.73 -11.31 -3.12
C THR A 274 2.19 -10.23 -2.21
N PHE A 275 2.95 -9.14 -2.12
CA PHE A 275 2.49 -7.90 -1.52
C PHE A 275 2.92 -6.71 -2.39
N PHE A 276 1.99 -5.77 -2.55
CA PHE A 276 2.21 -4.48 -3.18
C PHE A 276 1.28 -3.44 -2.54
N VAL A 277 1.37 -2.20 -3.00
CA VAL A 277 0.55 -1.12 -2.46
C VAL A 277 -0.06 -0.32 -3.60
N ASN A 278 -1.36 -0.04 -3.52
CA ASN A 278 -2.06 0.78 -4.50
C ASN A 278 -3.06 1.73 -3.80
N ASN A 279 -3.76 2.55 -4.57
CA ASN A 279 -4.70 3.54 -4.04
C ASN A 279 -6.17 3.12 -3.99
N LYS A 280 -6.51 1.87 -4.36
CA LYS A 280 -7.92 1.44 -4.51
C LYS A 280 -8.21 -0.01 -4.10
N GLY A 281 -7.20 -0.76 -3.70
CA GLY A 281 -7.29 -2.20 -3.44
C GLY A 281 -7.77 -2.97 -4.65
N PHE A 282 -8.68 -3.91 -4.40
CA PHE A 282 -9.43 -4.62 -5.44
C PHE A 282 -10.61 -3.77 -5.94
N LEU A 283 -10.97 -3.97 -7.20
CA LEU A 283 -11.94 -3.15 -7.91
C LEU A 283 -13.28 -3.88 -8.09
N THR A 284 -14.36 -3.13 -7.98
CA THR A 284 -15.69 -3.53 -8.46
C THR A 284 -15.71 -3.63 -9.99
N ALA A 285 -16.78 -4.20 -10.55
CA ALA A 285 -16.97 -4.26 -12.01
C ALA A 285 -16.99 -2.87 -12.68
N SER A 286 -17.33 -1.82 -11.93
CA SER A 286 -17.34 -0.43 -12.40
C SER A 286 -16.00 0.29 -12.24
N GLY A 287 -14.96 -0.38 -11.73
CA GLY A 287 -13.62 0.21 -11.55
C GLY A 287 -13.43 1.07 -10.30
N ASN A 288 -14.38 1.03 -9.37
CA ASN A 288 -14.27 1.67 -8.05
C ASN A 288 -13.61 0.73 -7.03
N PRO A 289 -12.95 1.24 -5.97
CA PRO A 289 -12.51 0.42 -4.84
C PRO A 289 -13.66 -0.45 -4.31
N SER A 290 -13.35 -1.72 -4.04
CA SER A 290 -14.32 -2.66 -3.46
C SER A 290 -14.41 -2.57 -1.95
N TYR A 291 -13.33 -2.07 -1.29
CA TYR A 291 -13.16 -2.09 0.16
C TYR A 291 -13.42 -3.48 0.77
N LYS A 292 -12.97 -4.51 0.07
CA LYS A 292 -13.20 -5.90 0.45
C LYS A 292 -12.01 -6.77 0.08
N SER A 293 -11.72 -7.74 0.94
CA SER A 293 -10.89 -8.88 0.60
C SER A 293 -11.60 -9.77 -0.43
N LEU A 294 -10.83 -10.49 -1.25
CA LEU A 294 -11.38 -11.43 -2.23
C LEU A 294 -11.24 -12.87 -1.74
N ASN A 295 -12.27 -13.67 -2.01
CA ASN A 295 -12.29 -15.10 -1.72
C ASN A 295 -11.43 -15.96 -2.68
N ILE A 296 -10.53 -15.32 -3.42
CA ILE A 296 -9.73 -15.88 -4.51
C ILE A 296 -8.36 -15.19 -4.54
N SER A 297 -7.38 -15.85 -5.14
CA SER A 297 -6.10 -15.26 -5.53
C SER A 297 -5.70 -15.56 -6.98
N ASP A 298 -6.56 -16.25 -7.73
CA ASP A 298 -6.31 -16.61 -9.12
C ASP A 298 -6.51 -15.39 -10.02
N PRO A 299 -5.47 -14.89 -10.71
CA PRO A 299 -5.59 -13.70 -11.55
C PRO A 299 -6.41 -13.93 -12.83
N THR A 300 -6.77 -15.19 -13.14
CA THR A 300 -7.62 -15.50 -14.29
C THR A 300 -9.12 -15.39 -13.98
N ASP A 301 -9.48 -15.28 -12.69
CA ASP A 301 -10.87 -15.12 -12.27
C ASP A 301 -11.37 -13.69 -12.55
N ALA A 302 -12.58 -13.58 -13.10
CA ALA A 302 -13.18 -12.29 -13.44
C ALA A 302 -13.44 -11.37 -12.24
N GLN A 303 -13.47 -11.90 -11.01
CA GLN A 303 -13.56 -11.13 -9.77
C GLN A 303 -12.20 -10.56 -9.33
N PHE A 304 -11.07 -11.09 -9.82
CA PHE A 304 -9.73 -10.60 -9.54
C PHE A 304 -9.43 -9.32 -10.35
N ARG A 305 -10.16 -8.24 -10.03
CA ARG A 305 -9.99 -6.95 -10.68
C ARG A 305 -9.12 -6.07 -9.82
N ILE A 306 -7.96 -5.70 -10.33
CA ILE A 306 -7.02 -4.82 -9.64
C ILE A 306 -6.14 -4.14 -10.68
N HIS A 307 -5.60 -2.98 -10.35
CA HIS A 307 -4.58 -2.36 -11.19
C HIS A 307 -3.29 -3.18 -11.09
N ASP A 308 -2.82 -3.70 -12.22
CA ASP A 308 -1.58 -4.49 -12.27
C ASP A 308 -0.38 -3.60 -11.86
N PRO A 309 0.28 -3.89 -10.73
CA PRO A 309 1.37 -3.06 -10.21
C PRO A 309 2.65 -3.05 -11.05
N ARG A 310 2.71 -3.86 -12.12
CA ARG A 310 3.79 -3.88 -13.12
C ARG A 310 3.53 -2.87 -14.25
N SER A 311 2.29 -2.45 -14.41
CA SER A 311 1.88 -1.50 -15.44
C SER A 311 2.10 -0.05 -14.98
N ALA A 312 2.16 0.88 -15.93
CA ALA A 312 2.14 2.30 -15.62
C ALA A 312 0.79 2.70 -15.01
N ASP A 313 0.81 3.67 -14.09
CA ASP A 313 -0.39 4.29 -13.53
C ASP A 313 -1.35 4.73 -14.65
N SER A 314 -2.66 4.52 -14.46
CA SER A 314 -3.67 4.78 -15.49
C SER A 314 -4.87 5.51 -14.91
N GLY A 315 -5.06 6.77 -15.33
CA GLY A 315 -6.11 7.64 -14.80
C GLY A 315 -5.98 7.82 -13.29
N SER A 316 -7.01 7.39 -12.55
CA SER A 316 -7.03 7.41 -11.08
C SER A 316 -6.53 6.11 -10.43
N ASN A 317 -6.02 5.15 -11.20
CA ASN A 317 -5.40 3.92 -10.68
C ASN A 317 -3.90 4.13 -10.54
N VAL A 318 -3.37 3.92 -9.33
CA VAL A 318 -2.00 4.25 -8.96
C VAL A 318 -1.39 3.12 -8.15
N THR A 319 -0.15 2.74 -8.51
CA THR A 319 0.69 1.88 -7.69
C THR A 319 1.64 2.73 -6.85
N HIS A 320 1.57 2.57 -5.53
CA HIS A 320 2.42 3.29 -4.59
C HIS A 320 3.81 2.63 -4.50
N LYS A 321 4.80 3.36 -3.96
CA LYS A 321 6.19 2.91 -3.96
C LYS A 321 6.60 2.35 -2.61
N ILE A 322 7.24 1.18 -2.62
CA ILE A 322 7.77 0.49 -1.44
C ILE A 322 9.29 0.68 -1.39
N PHE A 323 9.78 1.32 -0.34
CA PHE A 323 11.20 1.55 -0.07
C PHE A 323 11.67 0.67 1.09
N TYR A 324 12.93 0.25 1.05
CA TYR A 324 13.57 -0.48 2.16
C TYR A 324 13.93 0.47 3.31
N SER A 325 14.37 1.67 2.96
CA SER A 325 14.70 2.73 3.91
C SER A 325 13.80 3.96 3.73
N LYS A 326 13.94 4.94 4.62
CA LYS A 326 13.20 6.21 4.51
C LYS A 326 13.47 6.85 3.14
N PRO A 327 12.45 7.23 2.34
CA PRO A 327 12.68 7.76 1.01
C PRO A 327 13.56 9.01 1.04
N ALA A 328 14.55 9.12 0.16
CA ALA A 328 15.55 10.18 0.23
C ALA A 328 14.90 11.57 0.13
N LEU A 329 15.45 12.53 0.88
CA LEU A 329 14.93 13.91 0.86
C LEU A 329 15.16 14.61 -0.48
N ASP A 330 16.14 14.14 -1.26
CA ASP A 330 16.56 14.73 -2.53
C ASP A 330 15.95 14.05 -3.77
N LEU A 331 14.94 13.18 -3.58
CA LEU A 331 14.11 12.68 -4.67
C LEU A 331 13.34 13.86 -5.33
N PRO A 332 13.35 13.97 -6.67
CA PRO A 332 12.52 14.95 -7.36
C PRO A 332 11.03 14.54 -7.32
N THR A 333 10.15 15.41 -7.82
CA THR A 333 8.72 15.10 -7.94
C THR A 333 8.44 13.98 -8.95
N SER A 334 9.21 13.95 -10.03
CA SER A 334 9.17 12.90 -11.05
C SER A 334 10.52 12.74 -11.73
N ALA A 335 10.71 11.63 -12.44
CA ALA A 335 11.89 11.38 -13.25
C ALA A 335 11.57 10.43 -14.41
N SER A 336 12.36 10.55 -15.48
CA SER A 336 12.26 9.68 -16.64
C SER A 336 12.78 8.27 -16.34
N MET A 337 12.22 7.28 -17.02
CA MET A 337 12.62 5.88 -16.97
C MET A 337 12.56 5.26 -18.37
N SER A 338 13.09 4.04 -18.50
CA SER A 338 13.14 3.32 -19.78
C SER A 338 11.81 3.32 -20.53
N GLY A 339 11.87 3.43 -21.86
CA GLY A 339 10.67 3.46 -22.72
C GLY A 339 10.07 4.85 -22.92
N GLY A 340 10.82 5.92 -22.59
CA GLY A 340 10.37 7.30 -22.77
C GLY A 340 9.24 7.70 -21.81
N THR A 341 9.09 6.96 -20.71
CA THR A 341 8.05 7.19 -19.72
C THR A 341 8.60 8.00 -18.55
N THR A 342 7.72 8.71 -17.85
CA THR A 342 8.03 9.44 -16.63
C THR A 342 7.05 8.99 -15.56
N THR A 343 7.55 8.75 -14.35
CA THR A 343 6.70 8.46 -13.18
C THR A 343 7.04 9.41 -12.04
N TRP A 344 6.09 9.59 -11.13
CA TRP A 344 6.29 10.37 -9.91
C TRP A 344 7.32 9.69 -9.01
N LEU A 345 7.95 10.44 -8.10
CA LEU A 345 8.86 9.94 -7.07
C LEU A 345 8.46 10.50 -5.70
N LYS A 346 8.59 11.82 -5.48
CA LYS A 346 8.22 12.45 -4.22
C LYS A 346 7.44 13.75 -4.44
N ASN A 347 6.11 13.67 -4.39
CA ASN A 347 5.24 14.85 -4.47
C ASN A 347 5.14 15.57 -3.12
N SER A 348 4.75 16.84 -3.16
CA SER A 348 4.41 17.60 -1.95
C SER A 348 3.16 17.03 -1.30
N VAL A 349 3.16 16.94 0.03
CA VAL A 349 2.00 16.50 0.81
C VAL A 349 0.79 17.39 0.52
N LEU A 350 -0.32 16.78 0.09
CA LEU A 350 -1.62 17.43 -0.03
C LEU A 350 -2.53 16.98 1.14
N THR A 351 -2.96 17.94 1.97
CA THR A 351 -3.94 17.65 3.04
C THR A 351 -5.36 17.81 2.47
N PRO A 352 -6.26 16.83 2.66
CA PRO A 352 -7.63 16.92 2.15
C PRO A 352 -8.43 18.02 2.85
N THR A 353 -9.09 18.88 2.07
CA THR A 353 -9.93 19.96 2.57
C THR A 353 -11.23 20.07 1.77
N ALA A 354 -12.37 20.03 2.45
CA ALA A 354 -13.66 20.41 1.88
C ALA A 354 -13.92 21.90 2.10
N SER A 355 -14.64 22.55 1.19
CA SER A 355 -15.14 23.92 1.35
C SER A 355 -16.48 24.11 0.65
N ASN A 356 -17.10 25.28 0.81
CA ASN A 356 -18.33 25.67 0.09
C ASN A 356 -19.45 24.63 0.18
N ILE A 357 -19.71 24.12 1.39
CA ILE A 357 -20.79 23.15 1.59
C ILE A 357 -22.13 23.80 1.27
N THR A 358 -22.87 23.21 0.34
CA THR A 358 -24.22 23.59 -0.01
C THR A 358 -25.19 22.46 0.30
N TYR A 359 -26.44 22.83 0.52
CA TYR A 359 -27.53 21.90 0.75
C TYR A 359 -28.74 22.47 0.01
N THR A 360 -29.28 21.74 -0.96
CA THR A 360 -30.38 22.22 -1.79
C THR A 360 -31.37 21.09 -1.97
N GLY A 361 -32.63 21.28 -1.56
CA GLY A 361 -33.67 20.27 -1.77
C GLY A 361 -33.81 19.87 -3.22
N VAL A 362 -34.36 18.69 -3.48
CA VAL A 362 -34.67 18.25 -4.85
C VAL A 362 -35.58 19.23 -5.57
N GLU A 363 -36.38 19.99 -4.81
CA GLU A 363 -37.25 21.06 -5.30
C GLU A 363 -36.50 22.35 -5.69
N GLY A 364 -35.17 22.39 -5.51
CA GLY A 364 -34.32 23.54 -5.84
C GLY A 364 -34.26 24.62 -4.77
N THR A 365 -34.87 24.39 -3.60
CA THR A 365 -34.86 25.37 -2.49
C THR A 365 -33.56 25.21 -1.69
N PRO A 366 -32.71 26.25 -1.59
CA PRO A 366 -31.51 26.22 -0.76
C PRO A 366 -31.88 26.03 0.70
N ASP A 367 -31.09 25.23 1.40
CA ASP A 367 -31.25 24.95 2.82
C ASP A 367 -32.70 24.55 3.13
N LEU A 368 -33.32 23.67 2.34
CA LEU A 368 -34.61 23.07 2.66
C LEU A 368 -34.79 21.79 1.84
N SER A 369 -35.42 20.76 2.39
CA SER A 369 -35.78 19.56 1.64
C SER A 369 -37.07 18.94 2.16
N GLY A 370 -37.86 18.38 1.24
CA GLY A 370 -38.94 17.47 1.61
C GLY A 370 -38.45 16.02 1.79
N ASN A 371 -39.40 15.09 1.80
CA ASN A 371 -39.14 13.64 1.83
C ASN A 371 -38.47 13.10 0.54
N LYS A 372 -38.27 13.93 -0.47
CA LYS A 372 -37.53 13.62 -1.70
C LYS A 372 -36.02 13.75 -1.52
N GLY A 373 -35.58 14.36 -0.42
CA GLY A 373 -34.18 14.56 -0.09
C GLY A 373 -33.56 15.82 -0.71
N ALA A 374 -32.24 15.80 -0.87
CA ALA A 374 -31.46 16.99 -1.23
C ALA A 374 -30.20 16.65 -2.02
N TYR A 375 -29.66 17.65 -2.68
CA TYR A 375 -28.31 17.68 -3.23
C TYR A 375 -27.37 18.40 -2.25
N ILE A 376 -26.34 17.70 -1.81
CA ILE A 376 -25.28 18.20 -0.95
C ILE A 376 -24.09 18.52 -1.83
N GLY A 377 -23.73 19.80 -1.93
CA GLY A 377 -22.56 20.24 -2.69
C GLY A 377 -21.37 20.53 -1.80
N PHE A 378 -20.16 20.35 -2.31
CA PHE A 378 -18.92 20.79 -1.67
C PHE A 378 -17.79 20.90 -2.70
N ASP A 379 -16.82 21.76 -2.43
CA ASP A 379 -15.57 21.83 -3.20
C ASP A 379 -14.48 21.00 -2.53
N SER A 380 -13.67 20.32 -3.34
CA SER A 380 -12.52 19.54 -2.90
C SER A 380 -11.22 20.08 -3.51
N ASN A 381 -10.14 20.13 -2.72
CA ASN A 381 -8.81 20.48 -3.21
C ASN A 381 -8.06 19.32 -3.86
N LEU A 382 -8.55 18.08 -3.74
CA LEU A 382 -7.93 16.87 -4.29
C LEU A 382 -8.98 15.88 -4.81
N ALA A 383 -8.57 14.99 -5.70
CA ALA A 383 -9.39 13.81 -6.00
C ALA A 383 -9.16 12.76 -4.91
N GLY A 384 -10.22 12.11 -4.44
CA GLY A 384 -10.13 11.17 -3.33
C GLY A 384 -11.50 10.61 -2.98
N THR A 385 -11.69 10.27 -1.70
CA THR A 385 -12.97 9.81 -1.18
C THR A 385 -13.56 10.80 -0.18
N TYR A 386 -14.87 10.78 -0.05
CA TYR A 386 -15.60 11.61 0.91
C TYR A 386 -16.46 10.76 1.83
N LYS A 387 -16.75 11.30 3.01
CA LYS A 387 -17.82 10.87 3.91
C LYS A 387 -18.69 12.08 4.21
N ILE A 388 -19.99 11.93 3.98
CA ILE A 388 -21.03 12.86 4.38
C ILE A 388 -21.83 12.21 5.50
N GLU A 389 -21.95 12.89 6.64
CA GLU A 389 -22.86 12.49 7.71
C GLU A 389 -23.97 13.53 7.83
N ILE A 390 -25.21 13.04 7.86
CA ILE A 390 -26.42 13.84 8.02
C ILE A 390 -26.97 13.51 9.40
N LEU A 391 -27.00 14.52 10.26
CA LEU A 391 -27.35 14.40 11.67
C LEU A 391 -28.63 15.18 11.98
N GLY A 392 -29.39 14.65 12.93
CA GLY A 392 -30.63 15.26 13.42
C GLY A 392 -31.21 14.41 14.54
N GLY A 393 -32.51 14.56 14.80
CA GLY A 393 -33.26 13.73 15.76
C GLY A 393 -33.52 12.29 15.29
N PHE A 394 -32.62 11.68 14.52
CA PHE A 394 -32.77 10.38 13.86
C PHE A 394 -31.42 9.67 13.72
N PRO A 395 -31.38 8.34 13.46
CA PRO A 395 -30.14 7.60 13.22
C PRO A 395 -29.30 8.24 12.10
N THR A 396 -28.03 8.57 12.37
CA THR A 396 -27.16 9.26 11.41
C THR A 396 -27.11 8.55 10.06
N ARG A 397 -27.39 9.28 8.99
CA ARG A 397 -27.20 8.80 7.62
C ARG A 397 -25.77 9.10 7.19
N THR A 398 -25.03 8.07 6.80
CA THR A 398 -23.67 8.19 6.25
C THR A 398 -23.70 7.87 4.75
N ILE A 399 -23.11 8.74 3.94
CA ILE A 399 -22.92 8.56 2.50
C ILE A 399 -21.43 8.67 2.20
N THR A 400 -20.89 7.68 1.49
CA THR A 400 -19.49 7.68 1.05
C THR A 400 -19.42 7.60 -0.47
N GLY A 401 -18.37 8.17 -1.06
CA GLY A 401 -18.13 8.10 -2.49
C GLY A 401 -16.82 8.74 -2.88
N ASN A 402 -16.58 8.85 -4.19
CA ASN A 402 -15.40 9.51 -4.74
C ASN A 402 -15.67 10.99 -4.98
N CYS A 403 -14.69 11.85 -4.74
CA CYS A 403 -14.70 13.25 -5.15
C CYS A 403 -13.65 13.53 -6.22
N ILE A 404 -13.93 14.53 -7.05
CA ILE A 404 -12.98 15.16 -7.98
C ILE A 404 -12.49 16.49 -7.41
N VAL A 405 -11.39 17.01 -7.95
CA VAL A 405 -10.95 18.39 -7.67
C VAL A 405 -12.01 19.37 -8.14
N GLY A 406 -12.33 20.37 -7.31
CA GLY A 406 -13.39 21.34 -7.57
C GLY A 406 -14.75 20.88 -7.02
N THR A 407 -15.82 21.26 -7.69
CA THR A 407 -17.19 21.10 -7.18
C THR A 407 -17.70 19.67 -7.34
N ASN A 408 -18.25 19.14 -6.25
CA ASN A 408 -18.89 17.84 -6.15
C ASN A 408 -20.33 18.02 -5.67
N THR A 409 -21.25 17.18 -6.16
CA THR A 409 -22.65 17.17 -5.76
C THR A 409 -23.11 15.75 -5.48
N VAL A 410 -23.70 15.53 -4.31
CA VAL A 410 -24.12 14.21 -3.83
C VAL A 410 -25.61 14.22 -3.52
N PHE A 411 -26.33 13.23 -4.05
CA PHE A 411 -27.74 13.06 -3.77
C PHE A 411 -27.97 12.32 -2.46
N TRP A 412 -28.83 12.88 -1.60
CA TRP A 412 -29.42 12.22 -0.45
C TRP A 412 -30.92 12.03 -0.70
N ASP A 413 -31.44 10.87 -0.33
CA ASP A 413 -32.79 10.38 -0.62
C ASP A 413 -33.85 10.75 0.44
N GLY A 414 -33.50 11.58 1.43
CA GLY A 414 -34.42 11.99 2.50
C GLY A 414 -34.65 10.92 3.56
N ARG A 415 -33.80 9.88 3.64
CA ARG A 415 -33.91 8.77 4.60
C ARG A 415 -32.87 8.86 5.73
N ASP A 416 -33.22 8.29 6.88
CA ASP A 416 -32.30 8.12 8.01
C ASP A 416 -31.25 7.02 7.76
N GLY A 417 -30.33 6.83 8.72
CA GLY A 417 -29.31 5.77 8.70
C GLY A 417 -29.85 4.34 8.65
N ASN A 418 -31.10 4.12 9.06
CA ASN A 418 -31.78 2.83 9.00
C ASN A 418 -32.60 2.64 7.70
N GLY A 419 -32.60 3.63 6.81
CA GLY A 419 -33.35 3.60 5.56
C GLY A 419 -34.83 3.97 5.69
N ASN A 420 -35.27 4.51 6.84
CA ASN A 420 -36.64 4.97 7.03
C ASN A 420 -36.83 6.38 6.46
N ILE A 421 -38.04 6.65 5.96
CA ILE A 421 -38.43 8.00 5.53
C ILE A 421 -38.50 8.91 6.76
N LEU A 422 -37.92 10.10 6.68
CA LEU A 422 -38.04 11.09 7.74
C LEU A 422 -39.46 11.68 7.78
N PRO A 423 -40.12 11.73 8.96
CA PRO A 423 -41.40 12.41 9.12
C PRO A 423 -41.33 13.89 8.74
N ALA A 424 -42.46 14.44 8.29
CA ALA A 424 -42.63 15.89 8.20
C ALA A 424 -42.38 16.52 9.57
N GLY A 425 -41.72 17.67 9.62
CA GLY A 425 -41.35 18.28 10.89
C GLY A 425 -39.97 17.88 11.42
N THR A 426 -39.31 16.88 10.83
CA THR A 426 -38.01 16.39 11.32
C THR A 426 -36.94 17.48 11.17
N ASN A 427 -36.17 17.70 12.23
CA ASN A 427 -35.03 18.61 12.16
C ASN A 427 -33.78 17.88 11.64
N ILE A 428 -33.22 18.39 10.54
CA ILE A 428 -31.85 18.08 10.11
C ILE A 428 -31.00 19.16 10.74
N GLY A 429 -30.20 18.79 11.73
CA GLY A 429 -29.41 19.76 12.51
C GLY A 429 -28.07 20.07 11.87
N GLU A 430 -27.44 19.09 11.23
CA GLU A 430 -26.05 19.23 10.77
C GLU A 430 -25.73 18.33 9.56
N ILE A 431 -24.96 18.89 8.63
CA ILE A 431 -24.24 18.15 7.59
C ILE A 431 -22.75 18.25 7.87
N ARG A 432 -22.10 17.09 7.99
CA ARG A 432 -20.64 16.98 8.10
C ARG A 432 -20.08 16.45 6.80
N VAL A 433 -19.12 17.16 6.22
CA VAL A 433 -18.35 16.69 5.07
C VAL A 433 -16.91 16.49 5.50
N GLN A 434 -16.38 15.30 5.24
CA GLN A 434 -14.97 14.98 5.45
C GLN A 434 -14.40 14.35 4.18
N LEU A 435 -13.22 14.80 3.79
CA LEU A 435 -12.48 14.21 2.68
C LEU A 435 -11.37 13.31 3.21
N PHE A 436 -10.98 12.34 2.40
CA PHE A 436 -9.91 11.41 2.66
C PHE A 436 -8.97 11.44 1.46
N GLY A 437 -7.68 11.60 1.74
CA GLY A 437 -6.61 11.56 0.74
C GLY A 437 -5.55 10.55 1.12
N ALA A 438 -4.60 10.34 0.23
CA ALA A 438 -3.56 9.31 0.39
C ALA A 438 -4.13 7.96 0.81
N GLU A 439 -5.26 7.60 0.18
CA GLU A 439 -5.84 6.27 0.29
C GLU A 439 -4.80 5.25 -0.15
N VAL A 440 -4.61 4.25 0.70
CA VAL A 440 -3.53 3.29 0.59
C VAL A 440 -4.07 1.92 0.97
N HIS A 441 -3.92 0.97 0.06
CA HIS A 441 -4.32 -0.41 0.22
C HIS A 441 -3.08 -1.31 0.21
N PHE A 442 -3.17 -2.38 0.98
CA PHE A 442 -2.10 -3.33 1.26
C PHE A 442 -2.58 -4.76 0.97
N PRO A 443 -2.81 -5.13 -0.31
CA PRO A 443 -3.24 -6.48 -0.65
C PRO A 443 -2.16 -7.52 -0.29
N PHE A 444 -2.48 -8.43 0.60
CA PHE A 444 -1.77 -9.69 0.78
C PHE A 444 -2.42 -10.78 -0.05
N ILE A 445 -1.68 -11.30 -1.02
CA ILE A 445 -2.15 -12.37 -1.89
C ILE A 445 -1.49 -13.67 -1.43
N ASP A 446 -2.33 -14.66 -1.15
CA ASP A 446 -1.95 -16.01 -0.70
C ASP A 446 -1.16 -16.00 0.63
N MET A 447 -1.53 -15.10 1.54
CA MET A 447 -0.93 -15.03 2.87
C MET A 447 -1.70 -15.91 3.85
N GLU A 448 -1.30 -17.17 3.98
CA GLU A 448 -1.93 -18.20 4.84
C GLU A 448 -2.36 -17.72 6.23
N ILE A 449 -1.44 -17.04 6.93
CA ILE A 449 -1.64 -16.52 8.28
C ILE A 449 -1.04 -15.12 8.46
N ASN A 450 -1.68 -14.32 9.31
CA ASN A 450 -1.18 -13.03 9.80
C ASN A 450 -1.50 -12.82 11.30
N PRO A 451 -1.00 -13.66 12.23
CA PRO A 451 -1.48 -13.65 13.62
C PRO A 451 -1.09 -12.38 14.40
N GLY A 452 0.01 -11.73 14.03
CA GLY A 452 0.44 -10.46 14.63
C GLY A 452 -0.14 -9.22 13.96
N GLY A 453 -0.80 -9.36 12.81
CA GLY A 453 -1.29 -8.25 11.99
C GLY A 453 -0.18 -7.56 11.18
N ILE A 454 -0.56 -6.69 10.24
CA ILE A 454 0.34 -5.72 9.62
C ILE A 454 0.29 -4.41 10.40
N ILE A 455 1.43 -3.86 10.80
CA ILE A 455 1.50 -2.55 11.46
C ILE A 455 1.72 -1.49 10.38
N ILE A 456 0.83 -0.50 10.32
CA ILE A 456 0.83 0.59 9.34
C ILE A 456 0.74 1.89 10.12
N GLU A 457 1.80 2.70 10.06
CA GLU A 457 1.90 3.94 10.83
C GLU A 457 2.27 5.10 9.91
N GLN A 458 1.42 6.12 9.85
CA GLN A 458 1.70 7.32 9.09
C GLN A 458 2.92 8.07 9.66
N LEU A 459 3.72 8.65 8.77
CA LEU A 459 4.89 9.43 9.10
C LEU A 459 4.71 10.91 8.71
N ASP A 460 5.40 11.79 9.43
CA ASP A 460 5.49 13.20 9.09
C ASP A 460 6.39 13.46 7.86
N SER A 461 6.52 14.73 7.45
CA SER A 461 7.36 15.12 6.30
C SER A 461 8.86 14.86 6.49
N SER A 462 9.30 14.58 7.72
CA SER A 462 10.66 14.20 8.10
C SER A 462 10.78 12.69 8.37
N TYR A 463 9.74 11.92 8.04
CA TYR A 463 9.61 10.49 8.24
C TYR A 463 9.74 10.04 9.71
N ASN A 464 9.23 10.85 10.65
CA ASN A 464 9.07 10.47 12.04
C ASN A 464 7.62 10.05 12.31
N LEU A 465 7.42 9.23 13.33
CA LEU A 465 6.07 8.86 13.79
C LEU A 465 5.36 10.09 14.38
N PHE A 466 4.08 10.21 14.10
CA PHE A 466 3.23 11.17 14.81
C PHE A 466 3.10 10.80 16.29
N THR A 467 2.86 11.79 17.15
CA THR A 467 2.49 11.59 18.55
C THR A 467 1.20 12.37 18.84
N PRO A 468 0.07 11.69 19.15
CA PRO A 468 -0.13 10.24 19.15
C PRO A 468 0.04 9.62 17.75
N ASN A 469 0.29 8.30 17.71
CA ASN A 469 0.44 7.55 16.46
C ASN A 469 -0.83 7.70 15.59
N ARG A 470 -0.62 7.73 14.27
CA ARG A 470 -1.69 7.70 13.26
C ARG A 470 -1.61 6.39 12.52
N ASP A 471 -2.38 5.42 12.98
CA ASP A 471 -2.20 4.00 12.63
C ASP A 471 -3.52 3.24 12.45
N LEU A 472 -4.63 3.96 12.21
CA LEU A 472 -5.92 3.34 11.96
C LEU A 472 -5.91 2.61 10.62
N VAL A 473 -6.37 1.36 10.66
CA VAL A 473 -6.54 0.52 9.47
C VAL A 473 -7.94 -0.05 9.42
N TYR A 474 -8.31 -0.48 8.22
CA TYR A 474 -9.62 -0.96 7.88
C TYR A 474 -9.50 -2.24 7.04
N TRP A 475 -10.47 -3.13 7.20
CA TRP A 475 -10.63 -4.34 6.38
C TRP A 475 -12.09 -4.80 6.38
N ASP A 476 -12.46 -5.58 5.37
CA ASP A 476 -13.74 -6.29 5.30
C ASP A 476 -13.56 -7.63 4.59
N ASP A 477 -13.63 -8.70 5.38
CA ASP A 477 -13.53 -10.09 4.93
C ASP A 477 -14.88 -10.79 4.86
N SER A 478 -16.00 -10.05 4.88
CA SER A 478 -17.34 -10.65 4.89
C SER A 478 -17.63 -11.54 3.68
N ASP A 479 -16.93 -11.30 2.57
CA ASP A 479 -17.03 -12.09 1.34
C ASP A 479 -16.05 -13.28 1.32
N VAL A 480 -15.10 -13.34 2.27
CA VAL A 480 -14.13 -14.43 2.41
C VAL A 480 -14.77 -15.59 3.18
N THR A 481 -14.71 -16.77 2.59
CA THR A 481 -15.36 -17.98 3.11
C THR A 481 -14.34 -19.10 3.33
N GLY A 482 -14.76 -20.18 4.01
CA GLY A 482 -13.86 -21.24 4.45
C GLY A 482 -13.21 -20.93 5.79
N GLY A 483 -12.10 -21.61 6.07
CA GLY A 483 -11.27 -21.48 7.27
C GLY A 483 -11.91 -22.03 8.54
N MET A 484 -11.05 -22.51 9.44
CA MET A 484 -11.48 -22.84 10.81
C MET A 484 -11.96 -21.58 11.53
N ALA A 485 -13.02 -21.68 12.33
CA ALA A 485 -13.60 -20.54 13.04
C ALA A 485 -12.58 -19.75 13.88
N THR A 486 -11.61 -20.44 14.48
CA THR A 486 -10.53 -19.84 15.28
C THR A 486 -9.42 -19.19 14.45
N HIS A 487 -9.40 -19.41 13.14
CA HIS A 487 -8.40 -18.87 12.20
C HIS A 487 -8.96 -17.72 11.34
N LYS A 488 -10.28 -17.49 11.37
CA LYS A 488 -10.88 -16.36 10.68
C LYS A 488 -10.40 -15.04 11.29
N SER A 489 -10.45 -13.98 10.49
CA SER A 489 -10.27 -12.64 11.04
C SER A 489 -11.33 -12.33 12.08
N ASN A 490 -10.89 -11.66 13.16
CA ASN A 490 -11.77 -11.20 14.21
C ASN A 490 -11.39 -9.77 14.65
N PRO A 491 -12.25 -8.77 14.44
CA PRO A 491 -13.53 -8.88 13.74
C PRO A 491 -13.37 -9.23 12.25
N THR A 492 -14.42 -9.78 11.63
CA THR A 492 -14.45 -10.06 10.18
C THR A 492 -14.38 -8.77 9.34
N ALA A 493 -14.86 -7.65 9.89
CA ALA A 493 -14.67 -6.33 9.31
C ALA A 493 -14.38 -5.32 10.43
N SER A 494 -13.50 -4.36 10.18
CA SER A 494 -13.11 -3.34 11.17
C SER A 494 -14.22 -2.31 11.46
N GLY A 495 -15.21 -2.21 10.57
CA GLY A 495 -16.23 -1.16 10.60
C GLY A 495 -15.69 0.23 10.21
N SER A 496 -16.54 1.24 10.32
CA SER A 496 -16.28 2.62 9.85
C SER A 496 -15.33 3.44 10.74
N ASN A 497 -15.10 3.00 11.97
CA ASN A 497 -14.19 3.69 12.91
C ASN A 497 -12.73 3.29 12.72
N GLY A 498 -12.47 2.15 12.07
CA GLY A 498 -11.13 1.58 11.95
C GLY A 498 -10.61 1.05 13.27
N ILE A 499 -9.48 0.35 13.21
CA ILE A 499 -8.81 -0.20 14.38
C ILE A 499 -7.32 0.14 14.27
N SER A 500 -6.69 0.54 15.38
CA SER A 500 -5.24 0.76 15.40
C SER A 500 -4.51 -0.51 14.98
N SER A 501 -3.62 -0.39 13.99
CA SER A 501 -2.82 -1.50 13.47
C SER A 501 -1.84 -2.07 14.50
N ASN A 502 -1.39 -1.25 15.46
CA ASN A 502 -0.60 -1.69 16.61
C ASN A 502 -1.39 -2.64 17.55
N THR A 503 -2.72 -2.56 17.55
CA THR A 503 -3.59 -3.44 18.37
C THR A 503 -4.12 -4.62 17.56
N ASN A 504 -4.66 -4.35 16.37
CA ASN A 504 -5.18 -5.34 15.43
C ASN A 504 -5.03 -4.83 14.01
N GLY A 505 -3.86 -5.07 13.43
CA GLY A 505 -3.56 -4.78 12.03
C GLY A 505 -4.10 -5.84 11.07
N HIS A 506 -5.40 -6.13 11.14
CA HIS A 506 -6.04 -7.18 10.33
C HIS A 506 -5.42 -8.56 10.60
N LYS A 507 -5.74 -9.15 11.76
CA LYS A 507 -5.23 -10.47 12.18
C LYS A 507 -6.08 -11.62 11.65
N TRP A 508 -5.45 -12.65 11.11
CA TRP A 508 -6.07 -13.95 10.81
C TRP A 508 -5.05 -15.10 10.94
N GLY A 509 -5.55 -16.32 10.99
CA GLY A 509 -4.75 -17.51 11.23
C GLY A 509 -4.16 -17.54 12.65
N LEU A 510 -3.56 -18.68 12.99
CA LEU A 510 -2.88 -18.88 14.27
C LEU A 510 -1.51 -19.50 14.04
N TYR A 511 -0.59 -19.23 14.96
CA TYR A 511 0.68 -19.91 14.97
C TYR A 511 0.50 -21.39 15.32
N THR A 512 1.04 -22.27 14.49
CA THR A 512 0.91 -23.72 14.61
C THR A 512 2.21 -24.40 14.18
N SER A 513 2.49 -25.58 14.74
CA SER A 513 3.73 -26.33 14.42
C SER A 513 3.71 -27.01 13.05
N GLY A 514 2.60 -26.94 12.32
CA GLY A 514 2.43 -27.55 11.00
C GLY A 514 1.05 -27.30 10.41
N SER A 515 0.83 -27.85 9.22
CA SER A 515 -0.42 -27.72 8.48
C SER A 515 -1.38 -28.89 8.75
N SER A 516 -2.67 -28.62 8.67
CA SER A 516 -3.72 -29.64 8.74
C SER A 516 -4.88 -29.24 7.82
N GLY A 517 -5.75 -30.19 7.48
CA GLY A 517 -6.83 -29.96 6.51
C GLY A 517 -6.33 -29.93 5.06
N SER A 518 -7.15 -29.38 4.17
CA SER A 518 -6.83 -29.22 2.75
C SER A 518 -7.50 -27.98 2.17
N GLY A 519 -6.82 -27.27 1.27
CA GLY A 519 -7.32 -25.99 0.75
C GLY A 519 -7.53 -25.00 1.90
N ASN A 520 -8.63 -24.26 1.94
CA ASN A 520 -8.91 -23.29 2.98
C ASN A 520 -9.81 -23.87 4.10
N SER A 521 -9.37 -24.94 4.80
CA SER A 521 -10.22 -25.64 5.78
C SER A 521 -9.53 -26.01 7.10
N GLY A 522 -8.26 -25.67 7.28
CA GLY A 522 -7.47 -26.11 8.43
C GLY A 522 -6.49 -25.06 8.95
N THR A 523 -5.25 -25.50 9.19
CA THR A 523 -4.18 -24.71 9.82
C THR A 523 -2.96 -24.61 8.92
N GLY A 524 -2.04 -23.68 9.21
CA GLY A 524 -0.81 -23.51 8.43
C GLY A 524 -1.11 -23.18 6.97
N SER A 525 -0.56 -23.96 6.03
CA SER A 525 -0.77 -23.87 4.56
C SER A 525 -2.18 -24.17 4.09
N SER A 526 -3.12 -24.32 5.01
CA SER A 526 -4.54 -24.54 4.71
C SER A 526 -5.42 -23.62 5.57
N SER A 527 -4.82 -22.57 6.11
CA SER A 527 -5.46 -21.61 6.99
C SER A 527 -6.33 -20.61 6.20
N PHE A 528 -6.95 -19.69 6.90
CA PHE A 528 -7.94 -18.75 6.37
C PHE A 528 -7.44 -17.91 5.18
N GLY A 529 -6.14 -17.63 5.06
CA GLY A 529 -5.58 -16.90 3.93
C GLY A 529 -5.22 -17.74 2.71
N ASN A 530 -5.31 -19.07 2.77
CA ASN A 530 -4.94 -19.98 1.67
C ASN A 530 -5.75 -19.67 0.41
N GLU A 531 -5.07 -19.31 -0.68
CA GLU A 531 -5.64 -18.92 -1.96
C GLU A 531 -6.69 -17.80 -1.83
N LYS A 532 -6.40 -16.80 -1.00
CA LYS A 532 -7.21 -15.60 -0.80
C LYS A 532 -6.42 -14.34 -1.07
N SER A 533 -7.12 -13.24 -1.26
CA SER A 533 -6.51 -11.92 -1.35
C SER A 533 -7.06 -11.03 -0.25
N MET A 534 -6.27 -10.81 0.80
CA MET A 534 -6.67 -10.09 2.01
C MET A 534 -6.28 -8.62 1.87
N ASP A 535 -7.25 -7.72 1.88
CA ASP A 535 -7.01 -6.29 1.70
C ASP A 535 -7.08 -5.56 3.04
N THR A 536 -6.05 -4.78 3.34
CA THR A 536 -6.00 -3.86 4.49
C THR A 536 -5.79 -2.48 3.94
N TRP A 537 -6.54 -1.48 4.41
CA TRP A 537 -6.36 -0.12 3.92
C TRP A 537 -6.34 0.92 5.03
N SER A 538 -5.84 2.09 4.68
CA SER A 538 -5.79 3.29 5.51
C SER A 538 -6.01 4.52 4.63
N PHE A 539 -6.31 5.64 5.27
CA PHE A 539 -6.46 6.93 4.62
C PHE A 539 -6.02 8.06 5.56
N VAL A 540 -5.74 9.21 4.98
CA VAL A 540 -5.47 10.44 5.74
C VAL A 540 -6.75 11.25 5.79
N PRO A 541 -7.42 11.34 6.96
CA PRO A 541 -8.63 12.15 7.09
C PRO A 541 -8.28 13.63 7.01
N GLY A 542 -9.01 14.36 6.19
CA GLY A 542 -9.10 15.81 6.23
C GLY A 542 -9.90 16.30 7.43
N ALA A 543 -9.93 17.62 7.62
CA ALA A 543 -10.79 18.23 8.61
C ALA A 543 -12.27 17.96 8.30
N VAL A 544 -13.07 17.72 9.34
CA VAL A 544 -14.53 17.68 9.22
C VAL A 544 -15.02 19.12 9.08
N VAL A 545 -15.71 19.41 7.99
CA VAL A 545 -16.33 20.70 7.74
C VAL A 545 -17.82 20.57 7.99
N VAL A 546 -18.34 21.49 8.81
CA VAL A 546 -19.69 21.43 9.35
C VAL A 546 -20.53 22.51 8.70
N LYS A 547 -21.73 22.12 8.23
CA LYS A 547 -22.81 23.05 7.91
C LYS A 547 -23.99 22.76 8.83
N ASN A 548 -24.28 23.70 9.73
CA ASN A 548 -25.49 23.66 10.53
C ASN A 548 -26.69 23.96 9.66
N LEU A 549 -27.76 23.21 9.87
CA LEU A 549 -29.05 23.37 9.22
C LEU A 549 -30.07 23.59 10.35
N ASP A 550 -30.79 24.70 10.31
CA ASP A 550 -31.94 24.94 11.21
C ASP A 550 -33.23 24.68 10.42
N LEU A 551 -33.40 23.44 9.94
CA LEU A 551 -34.42 23.11 8.95
C LEU A 551 -35.42 22.10 9.47
N VAL A 552 -36.67 22.30 9.08
CA VAL A 552 -37.80 21.41 9.36
C VAL A 552 -38.21 20.76 8.04
N VAL A 553 -38.13 19.43 7.92
CA VAL A 553 -38.54 18.70 6.70
C VAL A 553 -39.98 19.06 6.35
N ALA A 554 -40.18 19.69 5.19
CA ALA A 554 -41.50 20.11 4.73
C ALA A 554 -42.21 18.96 4.01
N ALA A 555 -43.48 18.71 4.34
CA ALA A 555 -44.36 17.90 3.50
C ALA A 555 -45.21 18.83 2.65
N ALA A 556 -45.26 18.59 1.34
CA ALA A 556 -46.23 19.24 0.48
C ALA A 556 -47.61 18.65 0.81
N ASP A 557 -48.52 19.46 1.36
CA ASP A 557 -49.94 19.14 1.39
C ASP A 557 -50.56 19.63 0.07
N LEU A 558 -51.08 18.69 -0.73
CA LEU A 558 -51.77 19.03 -1.96
C LEU A 558 -53.23 19.30 -1.61
N GLU A 559 -53.56 20.53 -1.22
CA GLU A 559 -54.96 20.92 -1.05
C GLU A 559 -55.60 21.02 -2.44
N THR A 560 -56.31 19.98 -2.87
CA THR A 560 -57.26 20.10 -3.98
C THR A 560 -58.49 20.82 -3.45
N PRO A 561 -58.85 22.03 -3.94
CA PRO A 561 -60.11 22.64 -3.56
C PRO A 561 -61.23 21.73 -4.06
N ALA A 562 -61.97 21.12 -3.14
CA ALA A 562 -63.17 20.37 -3.48
C ALA A 562 -64.15 21.33 -4.15
N ALA A 563 -64.39 21.12 -5.46
CA ALA A 563 -65.45 21.81 -6.18
C ALA A 563 -66.78 21.55 -5.45
N GLY A 564 -67.36 22.62 -4.93
CA GLY A 564 -68.56 22.57 -4.09
C GLY A 564 -69.72 21.85 -4.78
N LEU A 565 -70.23 20.82 -4.13
CA LEU A 565 -71.55 20.25 -4.41
C LEU A 565 -72.61 21.27 -3.95
N GLY A 566 -73.14 22.04 -4.90
CA GLY A 566 -74.35 22.82 -4.73
C GLY A 566 -75.61 21.93 -4.75
N PRO A 567 -76.71 22.34 -4.10
CA PRO A 567 -77.73 21.43 -3.57
C PRO A 567 -78.77 20.98 -4.59
N ARG A 568 -79.36 19.81 -4.30
CA ARG A 568 -80.54 19.22 -4.97
C ARG A 568 -81.68 20.23 -5.07
N LEU A 569 -82.25 20.36 -6.28
CA LEU A 569 -83.63 20.78 -6.50
C LEU A 569 -84.35 19.76 -7.39
N SER A 570 -85.61 19.56 -7.03
CA SER A 570 -86.62 18.57 -7.41
C SER A 570 -87.13 18.66 -8.86
N ALA A 571 -87.49 17.50 -9.43
CA ALA A 571 -88.38 17.35 -10.60
C ALA A 571 -89.85 17.76 -10.23
N PRO A 572 -90.83 17.94 -11.16
CA PRO A 572 -90.93 17.45 -12.55
C PRO A 572 -91.59 18.42 -13.60
N ASP A 573 -91.63 18.05 -14.89
CA ASP A 573 -92.85 17.88 -15.74
C ASP A 573 -92.57 17.98 -17.26
N ARG A 574 -93.39 17.24 -18.03
CA ARG A 574 -93.42 17.01 -19.49
C ARG A 574 -93.87 18.24 -20.30
N ARG A 575 -93.37 18.39 -21.55
CA ARG A 575 -94.14 18.43 -22.84
C ARG A 575 -93.31 18.93 -24.04
N GLY A 576 -93.50 18.26 -25.20
CA GLY A 576 -93.41 18.80 -26.60
C GLY A 576 -92.04 18.71 -27.30
N ARG A 577 -91.81 17.79 -28.27
CA ARG A 577 -91.93 17.92 -29.76
C ARG A 577 -91.04 19.04 -30.36
N THR A 578 -90.21 18.89 -31.41
CA THR A 578 -90.17 18.00 -32.60
C THR A 578 -88.85 18.19 -33.40
N HIS A 579 -88.45 17.14 -34.16
CA HIS A 579 -87.63 17.07 -35.42
C HIS A 579 -86.37 17.96 -35.60
N HIS A 580 -85.19 17.44 -35.99
CA HIS A 580 -84.87 16.93 -37.34
C HIS A 580 -83.50 16.19 -37.39
N ARG A 581 -83.41 15.11 -38.20
CA ARG A 581 -82.17 14.47 -38.72
C ARG A 581 -81.46 15.46 -39.67
N SER A 582 -80.14 15.48 -39.94
CA SER A 582 -79.14 14.44 -40.28
C SER A 582 -77.73 15.10 -40.40
N PRO A 583 -76.64 14.35 -40.67
CA PRO A 583 -75.28 14.67 -40.24
C PRO A 583 -74.32 15.17 -41.36
N GLY A 584 -73.16 15.64 -40.92
CA GLY A 584 -71.94 15.75 -41.74
C GLY A 584 -71.01 16.83 -41.20
N LEU A 585 -69.75 16.48 -40.92
CA LEU A 585 -68.55 17.26 -41.25
C LEU A 585 -67.30 16.63 -40.62
N ALA A 586 -66.47 16.06 -41.48
CA ALA A 586 -65.05 15.88 -41.29
C ALA A 586 -64.33 17.10 -41.91
N GLY A 587 -63.25 17.57 -41.29
CA GLY A 587 -62.38 18.55 -41.94
C GLY A 587 -61.43 19.32 -41.02
N MET A 588 -60.14 19.02 -41.22
CA MET A 588 -58.95 19.89 -41.08
C MET A 588 -58.28 20.07 -39.70
N GLY A 589 -56.98 19.75 -39.69
CA GLY A 589 -55.99 20.61 -39.04
C GLY A 589 -54.70 19.97 -38.50
N CYS A 590 -53.69 19.84 -39.38
CA CYS A 590 -52.23 19.98 -39.10
C CYS A 590 -51.36 18.77 -38.63
N GLN A 591 -50.69 18.18 -39.64
CA GLN A 591 -49.24 17.98 -39.83
C GLN A 591 -48.38 17.20 -38.80
N CYS A 592 -47.98 15.99 -39.23
CA CYS A 592 -46.74 15.30 -38.86
C CYS A 592 -45.88 15.13 -40.12
N LEU A 593 -44.55 15.28 -39.99
CA LEU A 593 -43.56 14.86 -40.97
C LEU A 593 -42.25 14.55 -40.24
N ASP A 594 -41.95 13.26 -40.09
CA ASP A 594 -40.62 12.74 -39.86
C ASP A 594 -40.45 11.49 -40.73
N GLN A 595 -39.59 11.59 -41.74
CA GLN A 595 -39.04 10.50 -42.53
C GLN A 595 -37.54 10.52 -42.30
N TRP A 596 -36.91 9.41 -41.89
CA TRP A 596 -35.61 8.97 -42.42
C TRP A 596 -35.48 7.44 -42.21
N ARG A 597 -35.42 6.72 -43.33
CA ARG A 597 -35.01 5.30 -43.43
C ARG A 597 -33.49 5.22 -43.45
N TYR A 598 -32.92 4.13 -42.92
CA TYR A 598 -31.67 3.59 -43.45
C TYR A 598 -31.70 2.05 -43.45
N GLN A 599 -31.39 1.48 -44.60
CA GLN A 599 -31.29 0.04 -44.89
C GLN A 599 -29.88 -0.48 -44.56
N GLN A 600 -29.81 -1.75 -44.18
CA GLN A 600 -28.60 -2.58 -44.27
C GLN A 600 -28.20 -2.87 -45.73
N PRO A 601 -26.96 -3.30 -45.97
CA PRO A 601 -26.76 -4.51 -46.77
C PRO A 601 -25.70 -5.49 -46.23
N ASP A 602 -25.88 -6.74 -46.67
CA ASP A 602 -25.12 -7.96 -46.42
C ASP A 602 -23.83 -8.13 -47.27
N THR A 603 -23.02 -9.13 -46.87
CA THR A 603 -21.96 -9.89 -47.61
C THR A 603 -20.60 -9.19 -47.84
N GLY A 604 -19.41 -9.80 -47.77
CA GLY A 604 -18.94 -11.16 -47.44
C GLY A 604 -17.41 -11.32 -47.68
N CYS A 605 -16.75 -12.13 -46.83
CA CYS A 605 -15.66 -13.12 -47.04
C CYS A 605 -14.30 -12.86 -47.79
N ARG A 606 -13.23 -13.43 -47.15
CA ARG A 606 -11.88 -13.88 -47.61
C ARG A 606 -10.77 -12.81 -47.67
N LEU A 607 -9.53 -13.01 -47.18
CA LEU A 607 -8.62 -14.17 -47.05
C LEU A 607 -7.79 -14.07 -45.76
#